data_AF-A0A0A7EE14-F1
#
_entry.id   AF-A0A0A7EE14-F1
#
_cell.length_a   1.000
_cell.length_b   1.000
_cell.length_c   1.000
_cell.angle_alpha   90.00
_cell.angle_beta   90.00
_cell.angle_gamma   90.00
#
_symmetry.space_group_name_H-M   'P 1'
#
loop_
_entity.id
_entity.type
_entity.pdbx_description
1 polymer ?
#
loop_
_entity_poly.entity_id
_entity_poly.type
_entity_poly.pdbx_seq_one_letter_code
_entity_poly.pdbx_strand_id
1 'polypeptide(L)'
;MDFINFKVGSKTIALKILDILLTERYENNLTELPNENKSFIGVKDYLGTPTPIFDLGIVLNNQSTHVANQALSDLLIAKEKDHQDWLDALENSLTNSVPFEKAKDPDKCAFGTWYNNFKTDNDELRVILKKFDQPHRELHAMADELLTINQNDSSGEALALFHEKKRKIFTVLVRLFQTAREQITLDYKPIIIFTTKDGKTPHIGLLVDKVEDSLTVNKDDIKPLEQLTSVGFDIDPQTRHMMKGLINMDNKHSIIIDPKVIFSPQQQAETA
;
A
#
# COMPACT_ATOMS: atom_id res chain seq x y z
N MET A 1 3.26 0.88 -30.33
CA MET A 1 3.15 2.14 -29.56
C MET A 1 3.91 1.94 -28.27
N ASP A 2 4.72 2.90 -27.88
CA ASP A 2 5.58 2.74 -26.70
C ASP A 2 4.98 3.46 -25.49
N PHE A 3 4.93 2.73 -24.38
CA PHE A 3 4.39 3.17 -23.11
C PHE A 3 5.43 2.98 -22.00
N ILE A 4 5.30 3.76 -20.95
CA ILE A 4 5.96 3.51 -19.66
C ILE A 4 4.87 3.20 -18.64
N ASN A 5 5.08 2.12 -17.89
CA ASN A 5 4.24 1.73 -16.78
C ASN A 5 4.68 2.41 -15.49
N PHE A 6 3.68 2.81 -14.72
CA PHE A 6 3.86 3.38 -13.39
C PHE A 6 2.92 2.71 -12.40
N LYS A 7 3.37 2.60 -11.16
CA LYS A 7 2.58 2.06 -10.06
C LYS A 7 1.79 3.18 -9.38
N VAL A 8 0.50 2.93 -9.13
CA VAL A 8 -0.39 3.83 -8.40
C VAL A 8 -1.33 3.02 -7.50
N GLY A 9 -1.01 2.94 -6.22
CA GLY A 9 -1.59 2.02 -5.26
C GLY A 9 -1.55 0.58 -5.81
N SER A 10 -2.71 -0.08 -5.84
CA SER A 10 -2.82 -1.45 -6.36
C SER A 10 -2.84 -1.56 -7.89
N LYS A 11 -2.80 -0.44 -8.62
CA LYS A 11 -2.98 -0.38 -10.07
C LYS A 11 -1.68 -0.09 -10.79
N THR A 12 -1.57 -0.58 -12.02
CA THR A 12 -0.53 -0.18 -12.95
C THR A 12 -1.17 0.70 -14.02
N ILE A 13 -0.60 1.88 -14.24
CA ILE A 13 -1.01 2.79 -15.30
C ILE A 13 0.05 2.81 -16.40
N ALA A 14 -0.36 3.07 -17.63
CA ALA A 14 0.52 3.21 -18.79
C ALA A 14 0.33 4.59 -19.42
N LEU A 15 1.43 5.32 -19.59
CA LEU A 15 1.46 6.60 -20.31
C LEU A 15 2.29 6.44 -21.57
N LYS A 16 1.85 7.05 -22.67
CA LYS A 16 2.65 7.06 -23.91
C LYS A 16 3.94 7.82 -23.66
N ILE A 17 5.06 7.29 -24.15
CA ILE A 17 6.37 7.93 -24.00
C ILE A 17 6.35 9.37 -24.55
N LEU A 18 5.66 9.59 -25.68
CA LEU A 18 5.58 10.89 -26.33
C LEU A 18 4.77 11.95 -25.55
N ASP A 19 4.02 11.52 -24.53
CA ASP A 19 3.24 12.42 -23.68
C ASP A 19 3.97 12.74 -22.35
N ILE A 20 5.20 12.25 -22.18
CA ILE A 20 6.06 12.47 -21.00
C ILE A 20 7.23 13.38 -21.38
N LEU A 21 7.41 14.47 -20.63
CA LEU A 21 8.56 15.37 -20.77
C LEU A 21 9.73 14.91 -19.88
N LEU A 22 9.44 14.64 -18.61
CA LEU A 22 10.44 14.34 -17.59
C LEU A 22 9.78 13.59 -16.42
N THR A 23 10.55 12.71 -15.78
CA THR A 23 10.22 12.17 -14.46
C THR A 23 11.20 12.70 -13.43
N GLU A 24 10.70 13.13 -12.28
CA GLU A 24 11.50 13.63 -11.17
C GLU A 24 11.09 12.93 -9.88
N ARG A 25 12.05 12.69 -8.97
CA ARG A 25 11.72 12.21 -7.62
C ARG A 25 10.87 13.27 -6.89
N TYR A 26 9.86 12.82 -6.16
CA TYR A 26 9.09 13.69 -5.30
C TYR A 26 9.80 13.91 -3.97
N GLU A 27 10.10 15.17 -3.65
CA GLU A 27 10.83 15.58 -2.43
C GLU A 27 9.99 16.49 -1.52
N ASN A 28 8.66 16.43 -1.64
CA ASN A 28 7.73 17.26 -0.86
C ASN A 28 8.02 18.78 -0.97
N ASN A 29 8.44 19.23 -2.15
CA ASN A 29 8.89 20.60 -2.43
C ASN A 29 7.94 21.38 -3.35
N LEU A 30 6.64 21.19 -3.16
CA LEU A 30 5.61 21.88 -3.95
C LEU A 30 5.25 23.22 -3.34
N THR A 31 4.86 24.17 -4.19
CA THR A 31 4.21 25.41 -3.76
C THR A 31 2.72 25.14 -3.57
N GLU A 32 2.24 25.23 -2.34
CA GLU A 32 0.82 25.09 -2.03
C GLU A 32 0.03 26.30 -2.57
N LEU A 33 -1.12 26.02 -3.19
CA LEU A 33 -2.07 27.03 -3.61
C LEU A 33 -3.46 26.68 -3.05
N PRO A 34 -4.28 27.67 -2.65
CA PRO A 34 -5.65 27.43 -2.22
C PRO A 34 -6.45 26.75 -3.34
N ASN A 35 -6.97 25.56 -3.06
CA ASN A 35 -7.78 24.80 -4.00
C ASN A 35 -8.71 23.83 -3.26
N GLU A 36 -9.90 23.59 -3.80
CA GLU A 36 -10.88 22.63 -3.30
C GLU A 36 -10.67 21.21 -3.88
N ASN A 37 -9.90 21.09 -4.98
CA ASN A 37 -9.63 19.80 -5.60
C ASN A 37 -8.63 18.99 -4.76
N LYS A 38 -9.12 17.95 -4.07
CA LYS A 38 -8.30 17.05 -3.23
C LYS A 38 -7.15 16.36 -3.95
N SER A 39 -7.25 16.16 -5.26
CA SER A 39 -6.18 15.53 -6.04
C SER A 39 -5.06 16.50 -6.38
N PHE A 40 -5.30 17.82 -6.30
CA PHE A 40 -4.27 18.82 -6.51
C PHE A 40 -3.42 18.96 -5.25
N ILE A 41 -2.11 18.77 -5.39
CA ILE A 41 -1.17 18.76 -4.26
C ILE A 41 -0.19 19.94 -4.29
N GLY A 42 -0.28 20.81 -5.30
CA GLY A 42 0.50 22.04 -5.40
C GLY A 42 1.06 22.29 -6.80
N VAL A 43 1.96 23.26 -6.90
CA VAL A 43 2.62 23.65 -8.16
C VAL A 43 4.12 23.44 -8.05
N LYS A 44 4.73 23.03 -9.17
CA LYS A 44 6.18 22.96 -9.31
C LYS A 44 6.62 23.69 -10.58
N ASP A 45 7.76 24.37 -10.50
CA ASP A 45 8.36 24.98 -11.68
C ASP A 45 8.94 23.89 -12.60
N TYR A 46 8.54 23.94 -13.87
CA TYR A 46 9.18 23.20 -14.94
C TYR A 46 9.78 24.21 -15.92
N LEU A 47 11.10 24.39 -15.85
CA LEU A 47 11.86 25.28 -16.76
C LEU A 47 11.26 26.70 -16.87
N GLY A 48 10.88 27.30 -15.74
CA GLY A 48 10.25 28.62 -15.68
C GLY A 48 8.74 28.63 -15.93
N THR A 49 8.12 27.47 -16.14
CA THR A 49 6.66 27.33 -16.30
C THR A 49 6.06 26.68 -15.04
N PRO A 50 5.24 27.41 -14.28
CA PRO A 50 4.50 26.85 -13.15
C PRO A 50 3.56 25.74 -13.62
N THR A 51 3.82 24.51 -13.18
CA THR A 51 3.07 23.32 -13.59
C THR A 51 2.30 22.74 -12.41
N PRO A 52 0.97 22.59 -12.50
CA PRO A 52 0.17 22.02 -11.41
C PRO A 52 0.43 20.52 -11.29
N ILE A 53 0.53 20.03 -10.05
CA ILE A 53 0.82 18.64 -9.72
C ILE A 53 -0.41 17.99 -9.08
N PHE A 54 -0.77 16.81 -9.58
CA PHE A 54 -1.91 16.03 -9.10
C PHE A 54 -1.49 14.64 -8.62
N ASP A 55 -2.06 14.18 -7.52
CA ASP A 55 -1.85 12.83 -6.97
C ASP A 55 -2.78 11.81 -7.63
N LEU A 56 -2.22 10.93 -8.46
CA LEU A 56 -3.00 9.90 -9.13
C LEU A 56 -3.51 8.82 -8.18
N GLY A 57 -2.89 8.63 -7.01
CA GLY A 57 -3.43 7.77 -5.97
C GLY A 57 -4.79 8.28 -5.50
N ILE A 58 -4.91 9.58 -5.26
CA ILE A 58 -6.19 10.20 -4.90
C ILE A 58 -7.21 10.08 -6.03
N VAL A 59 -6.79 10.31 -7.28
CA VAL A 59 -7.69 10.22 -8.45
C VAL A 59 -8.22 8.80 -8.64
N LEU A 60 -7.37 7.77 -8.55
CA LEU A 60 -7.72 6.40 -8.93
C LEU A 60 -8.17 5.51 -7.75
N ASN A 61 -7.82 5.89 -6.52
CA ASN A 61 -8.05 5.09 -5.32
C ASN A 61 -8.79 5.86 -4.21
N ASN A 62 -9.19 7.12 -4.43
CA ASN A 62 -9.79 8.03 -3.45
C ASN A 62 -8.92 8.34 -2.21
N GLN A 63 -7.66 7.91 -2.23
CA GLN A 63 -6.68 8.11 -1.16
C GLN A 63 -5.26 7.99 -1.73
N SER A 64 -4.32 8.78 -1.22
CA SER A 64 -2.92 8.66 -1.62
C SER A 64 -2.28 7.38 -1.07
N THR A 65 -1.36 6.81 -1.85
CA THR A 65 -0.59 5.63 -1.43
C THR A 65 0.21 5.90 -0.16
N HIS A 66 0.74 7.11 0.01
CA HIS A 66 1.42 7.52 1.24
C HIS A 66 0.56 7.33 2.49
N VAL A 67 -0.70 7.80 2.46
CA VAL A 67 -1.60 7.68 3.62
C VAL A 67 -1.98 6.22 3.86
N ALA A 68 -2.26 5.46 2.80
CA ALA A 68 -2.55 4.03 2.92
C ALA A 68 -1.38 3.24 3.52
N ASN A 69 -0.15 3.53 3.08
CA ASN A 69 1.08 2.92 3.59
C ASN A 69 1.35 3.29 5.04
N GLN A 70 1.13 4.56 5.41
CA GLN A 70 1.27 5.01 6.80
C GLN A 70 0.27 4.27 7.71
N ALA A 71 -1.00 4.18 7.31
CA ALA A 71 -2.03 3.47 8.07
C ALA A 71 -1.69 1.98 8.24
N LEU A 72 -1.13 1.33 7.21
CA LEU A 72 -0.66 -0.04 7.30
C LEU A 72 0.54 -0.17 8.26
N SER A 73 1.49 0.75 8.20
CA SER A 73 2.64 0.77 9.11
C SER A 73 2.19 0.94 10.58
N ASP A 74 1.28 1.88 10.84
CA ASP A 74 0.71 2.13 12.16
C ASP A 74 -0.05 0.92 12.69
N LEU A 75 -0.81 0.24 11.82
CA LEU A 75 -1.48 -1.00 12.17
C LEU A 75 -0.46 -2.07 12.59
N LEU A 76 0.64 -2.24 11.86
CA LEU A 76 1.69 -3.20 12.21
C LEU A 76 2.36 -2.86 13.55
N ILE A 77 2.58 -1.58 13.86
CA ILE A 77 3.07 -1.14 15.18
C ILE A 77 2.07 -1.50 16.28
N ALA A 78 0.79 -1.20 16.07
CA ALA A 78 -0.26 -1.53 17.03
C ALA A 78 -0.36 -3.05 17.26
N LYS A 79 -0.23 -3.87 16.20
CA LYS A 79 -0.25 -5.33 16.33
C LYS A 79 0.99 -5.89 16.98
N GLU A 80 2.17 -5.34 16.74
CA GLU A 80 3.37 -5.69 17.50
C GLU A 80 3.16 -5.44 19.01
N LYS A 81 2.59 -4.28 19.36
CA LYS A 81 2.25 -3.93 20.74
C LYS A 81 1.18 -4.85 21.35
N ASP A 82 0.14 -5.21 20.60
CA ASP A 82 -0.89 -6.14 21.08
C ASP A 82 -0.28 -7.49 21.52
N HIS A 83 0.73 -7.99 20.80
CA HIS A 83 1.43 -9.23 21.16
C HIS A 83 2.37 -9.06 22.36
N GLN A 84 3.01 -7.89 22.49
CA GLN A 84 3.79 -7.56 23.69
C GLN A 84 2.89 -7.54 24.94
N ASP A 85 1.75 -6.84 24.87
CA ASP A 85 0.78 -6.75 25.96
C ASP A 85 0.16 -8.14 26.26
N TRP A 86 0.01 -9.00 25.24
CA TRP A 86 -0.40 -10.40 25.41
C TRP A 86 0.64 -11.22 26.19
N LEU A 87 1.93 -11.07 25.86
CA LEU A 87 3.03 -11.74 26.55
C LEU A 87 3.14 -11.27 28.01
N ASP A 88 2.98 -9.98 28.26
CA ASP A 88 3.04 -9.42 29.61
C ASP A 88 1.85 -9.90 30.47
N ALA A 89 0.67 -10.07 29.86
CA ALA A 89 -0.47 -10.71 30.52
C ALA A 89 -0.21 -12.19 30.86
N LEU A 90 0.49 -12.92 29.97
CA LEU A 90 0.86 -14.32 30.22
C LEU A 90 1.88 -14.43 31.35
N GLU A 91 2.92 -13.58 31.34
CA GLU A 91 3.92 -13.48 32.40
C GLU A 91 3.28 -13.16 33.76
N ASN A 92 2.33 -12.23 33.79
CA ASN A 92 1.56 -11.90 34.98
C ASN A 92 0.72 -13.08 35.50
N SER A 93 0.07 -13.82 34.58
CA SER A 93 -0.70 -15.02 34.92
C SER A 93 0.18 -16.11 35.54
N LEU A 94 1.37 -16.32 34.99
CA LEU A 94 2.34 -17.29 35.51
C LEU A 94 2.89 -16.86 36.88
N THR A 95 3.23 -15.59 37.06
CA THR A 95 3.87 -15.07 38.29
C THR A 95 2.89 -14.94 39.45
N ASN A 96 1.72 -14.35 39.19
CA ASN A 96 0.75 -13.99 40.23
C ASN A 96 -0.40 -14.99 40.35
N SER A 97 -0.36 -16.09 39.59
CA SER A 97 -1.41 -17.12 39.54
C SER A 97 -2.81 -16.55 39.25
N VAL A 98 -2.87 -15.46 38.47
CA VAL A 98 -4.14 -14.87 38.02
C VAL A 98 -4.61 -15.55 36.74
N PRO A 99 -5.94 -15.67 36.49
CA PRO A 99 -6.45 -16.25 35.26
C PRO A 99 -5.94 -15.52 34.01
N PHE A 100 -5.57 -16.27 32.97
CA PHE A 100 -5.21 -15.70 31.68
C PHE A 100 -6.47 -15.46 30.83
N GLU A 101 -6.81 -14.19 30.61
CA GLU A 101 -8.07 -13.80 29.96
C GLU A 101 -7.94 -13.49 28.46
N LYS A 102 -6.72 -13.44 27.92
CA LYS A 102 -6.49 -13.10 26.50
C LYS A 102 -6.76 -14.31 25.59
N ALA A 103 -7.09 -14.03 24.33
CA ALA A 103 -7.33 -15.07 23.34
C ALA A 103 -6.06 -15.90 23.08
N LYS A 104 -6.20 -17.22 23.16
CA LYS A 104 -5.11 -18.18 22.89
C LYS A 104 -5.12 -18.68 21.45
N ASP A 105 -6.25 -18.57 20.77
CA ASP A 105 -6.40 -18.98 19.38
C ASP A 105 -5.72 -17.92 18.46
N PRO A 106 -4.68 -18.29 17.69
CA PRO A 106 -3.96 -17.35 16.84
C PRO A 106 -4.87 -16.74 15.77
N ASP A 107 -5.82 -17.49 15.21
CA ASP A 107 -6.67 -17.00 14.12
C ASP A 107 -7.76 -16.03 14.63
N LYS A 108 -8.09 -16.10 15.93
CA LYS A 108 -9.05 -15.19 16.59
C LYS A 108 -8.40 -13.95 17.21
N CYS A 109 -7.07 -13.87 17.24
CA CYS A 109 -6.42 -12.65 17.70
C CYS A 109 -6.61 -11.54 16.66
N ALA A 110 -6.57 -10.27 17.09
CA ALA A 110 -6.85 -9.14 16.19
C ALA A 110 -5.88 -9.08 15.00
N PHE A 111 -4.63 -9.53 15.19
CA PHE A 111 -3.66 -9.67 14.11
C PHE A 111 -4.02 -10.85 13.18
N GLY A 112 -4.34 -12.03 13.71
CA GLY A 112 -4.70 -13.20 12.92
C GLY A 112 -5.95 -12.97 12.06
N THR A 113 -6.97 -12.31 12.61
CA THR A 113 -8.17 -11.94 11.84
C THR A 113 -7.83 -10.97 10.70
N TRP A 114 -6.99 -9.97 10.95
CA TRP A 114 -6.53 -9.06 9.90
C TRP A 114 -5.67 -9.80 8.86
N TYR A 115 -4.70 -10.59 9.31
CA TYR A 115 -3.75 -11.34 8.50
C TYR A 115 -4.45 -12.26 7.49
N ASN A 116 -5.47 -12.99 7.96
CA ASN A 116 -6.23 -13.93 7.13
C ASN A 116 -7.06 -13.23 6.04
N ASN A 117 -7.40 -11.95 6.21
CA ASN A 117 -8.18 -11.17 5.26
C ASN A 117 -7.34 -10.21 4.41
N PHE A 118 -6.11 -9.92 4.83
CA PHE A 118 -5.27 -8.94 4.16
C PHE A 118 -4.75 -9.46 2.82
N LYS A 119 -4.82 -8.61 1.80
CA LYS A 119 -4.29 -8.88 0.46
C LYS A 119 -3.37 -7.74 0.06
N THR A 120 -2.22 -8.10 -0.50
CA THR A 120 -1.27 -7.14 -1.05
C THR A 120 -0.78 -7.64 -2.41
N ASP A 121 -0.65 -6.68 -3.32
CA ASP A 121 -0.05 -6.79 -4.63
C ASP A 121 1.46 -6.56 -4.62
N ASN A 122 2.03 -6.16 -3.47
CA ASN A 122 3.46 -6.13 -3.27
C ASN A 122 3.97 -7.54 -2.94
N ASP A 123 4.69 -8.13 -3.88
CA ASP A 123 5.22 -9.50 -3.79
C ASP A 123 6.21 -9.69 -2.64
N GLU A 124 7.07 -8.71 -2.40
CA GLU A 124 8.08 -8.74 -1.34
C GLU A 124 7.42 -8.68 0.04
N LEU A 125 6.46 -7.77 0.23
CA LEU A 125 5.65 -7.68 1.44
C LEU A 125 4.86 -8.96 1.68
N ARG A 126 4.28 -9.56 0.63
CA ARG A 126 3.55 -10.82 0.74
C ARG A 126 4.45 -11.96 1.23
N VAL A 127 5.68 -12.04 0.74
CA VAL A 127 6.66 -13.04 1.20
C VAL A 127 7.02 -12.82 2.68
N ILE A 128 7.19 -11.57 3.11
CA ILE A 128 7.46 -11.24 4.51
C ILE A 128 6.27 -11.64 5.39
N LEU A 129 5.04 -11.26 5.01
CA LEU A 129 3.83 -11.59 5.76
C LEU A 129 3.62 -13.10 5.91
N LYS A 130 3.92 -13.91 4.90
CA LYS A 130 3.87 -15.38 5.01
C LYS A 130 4.77 -15.94 6.12
N LYS A 131 5.90 -15.28 6.42
CA LYS A 131 6.82 -15.72 7.47
C LYS A 131 6.28 -15.49 8.89
N PHE A 132 5.20 -14.73 9.06
CA PHE A 132 4.58 -14.52 10.38
C PHE A 132 3.81 -15.74 10.89
N ASP A 133 3.21 -16.54 9.99
CA ASP A 133 2.25 -17.58 10.39
C ASP A 133 2.85 -18.57 11.40
N GLN A 134 4.03 -19.11 11.08
CA GLN A 134 4.72 -20.05 11.97
C GLN A 134 5.03 -19.45 13.36
N PRO A 135 5.82 -18.37 13.50
CA PRO A 135 6.15 -17.83 14.83
C PRO A 135 4.92 -17.30 15.57
N HIS A 136 3.89 -16.82 14.87
CA HIS A 136 2.64 -16.39 15.49
C HIS A 136 1.85 -17.57 16.09
N ARG A 137 1.75 -18.70 15.38
CA ARG A 137 1.15 -19.92 15.91
C ARG A 137 1.95 -20.50 17.08
N GLU A 138 3.28 -20.50 16.99
CA GLU A 138 4.16 -20.93 18.08
C GLU A 138 4.00 -20.06 19.33
N LEU A 139 3.86 -18.73 19.17
CA LEU A 139 3.59 -17.81 20.27
C LEU A 139 2.29 -18.15 20.98
N HIS A 140 1.22 -18.38 20.24
CA HIS A 140 -0.09 -18.68 20.82
C HIS A 140 -0.15 -20.08 21.46
N ALA A 141 0.52 -21.07 20.85
CA ALA A 141 0.60 -22.43 21.38
C ALA A 141 1.33 -22.50 22.73
N MET A 142 2.28 -21.59 23.00
CA MET A 142 3.01 -21.60 24.26
C MET A 142 2.12 -21.30 25.48
N ALA A 143 1.01 -20.57 25.31
CA ALA A 143 0.13 -20.26 26.43
C ALA A 143 -0.48 -21.52 27.04
N ASP A 144 -0.99 -22.45 26.23
CA ASP A 144 -1.63 -23.66 26.74
C ASP A 144 -0.62 -24.60 27.41
N GLU A 145 0.57 -24.73 26.84
CA GLU A 145 1.67 -25.50 27.42
C GLU A 145 2.10 -24.94 28.78
N LEU A 146 2.37 -23.63 28.85
CA LEU A 146 2.88 -22.99 30.07
C LEU A 146 1.83 -22.92 31.18
N LEU A 147 0.56 -22.66 30.84
CA LEU A 147 -0.52 -22.66 31.83
C LEU A 147 -0.75 -24.06 32.41
N THR A 148 -0.53 -25.12 31.62
CA THR A 148 -0.63 -26.51 32.11
C THR A 148 0.51 -26.85 33.07
N ILE A 149 1.75 -26.44 32.74
CA ILE A 149 2.91 -26.65 33.61
C ILE A 149 2.72 -25.88 34.93
N ASN A 150 2.28 -24.62 34.85
CA ASN A 150 2.12 -23.75 36.02
C ASN A 150 1.12 -24.27 37.06
N GLN A 151 0.13 -25.09 36.67
CA GLN A 151 -0.84 -25.66 37.62
C GLN A 151 -0.20 -26.57 38.67
N ASN A 152 0.96 -27.17 38.37
CA ASN A 152 1.69 -28.06 39.28
C ASN A 152 3.11 -27.55 39.59
N ASP A 153 3.46 -26.34 39.14
CA ASP A 153 4.81 -25.81 39.25
C ASP A 153 5.02 -25.08 40.58
N SER A 154 5.83 -25.69 41.45
CA SER A 154 6.32 -25.06 42.69
C SER A 154 7.75 -24.53 42.56
N SER A 155 8.37 -24.70 41.38
CA SER A 155 9.81 -24.56 41.14
C SER A 155 10.18 -23.35 40.26
N GLY A 156 9.21 -22.75 39.58
CA GLY A 156 9.41 -21.63 38.64
C GLY A 156 9.87 -22.08 37.25
N GLU A 157 9.73 -23.37 36.93
CA GLU A 157 10.05 -23.96 35.63
C GLU A 157 9.24 -23.32 34.49
N ALA A 158 7.95 -23.06 34.71
CA ALA A 158 7.07 -22.43 33.73
C ALA A 158 7.54 -21.01 33.36
N LEU A 159 7.99 -20.23 34.35
CA LEU A 159 8.49 -18.87 34.12
C LEU A 159 9.84 -18.87 33.39
N ALA A 160 10.74 -19.80 33.73
CA ALA A 160 12.01 -19.95 33.03
C ALA A 160 11.80 -20.33 31.55
N LEU A 161 10.92 -21.31 31.28
CA LEU A 161 10.55 -21.73 29.93
C LEU A 161 9.85 -20.61 29.15
N PHE A 162 8.99 -19.83 29.82
CA PHE A 162 8.36 -18.65 29.24
C PHE A 162 9.41 -17.66 28.74
N HIS A 163 10.40 -17.28 29.56
CA HIS A 163 11.43 -16.33 29.15
C HIS A 163 12.31 -16.84 28.00
N GLU A 164 12.59 -18.15 27.96
CA GLU A 164 13.30 -18.78 26.85
C GLU A 164 12.48 -18.67 25.55
N LYS A 165 11.22 -19.12 25.58
CA LYS A 165 10.32 -19.10 24.41
C LYS A 165 10.01 -17.67 23.95
N LYS A 166 9.72 -16.74 24.88
CA LYS A 166 9.53 -15.30 24.61
C LYS A 166 10.72 -14.77 23.83
N ARG A 167 11.95 -14.99 24.30
CA ARG A 167 13.17 -14.52 23.63
C ARG A 167 13.33 -15.10 22.23
N LYS A 168 13.05 -16.38 22.03
CA LYS A 168 13.22 -17.05 20.74
C LYS A 168 12.14 -16.62 19.72
N ILE A 169 10.87 -16.68 20.11
CA ILE A 169 9.73 -16.48 19.20
C ILE A 169 9.46 -15.00 18.99
N PHE A 170 9.40 -14.21 20.07
CA PHE A 170 9.02 -12.80 19.98
C PHE A 170 10.09 -11.96 19.27
N THR A 171 11.38 -12.26 19.45
CA THR A 171 12.46 -11.60 18.68
C THR A 171 12.28 -11.81 17.18
N VAL A 172 11.81 -12.98 16.74
CA VAL A 172 11.52 -13.24 15.32
C VAL A 172 10.33 -12.41 14.86
N LEU A 173 9.24 -12.38 15.64
CA LEU A 173 8.06 -11.57 15.32
C LEU A 173 8.38 -10.07 15.21
N VAL A 174 9.11 -9.51 16.19
CA VAL A 174 9.53 -8.09 16.19
C VAL A 174 10.34 -7.79 14.93
N ARG A 175 11.30 -8.66 14.57
CA ARG A 175 12.08 -8.50 13.33
C ARG A 175 11.17 -8.53 12.10
N LEU A 176 10.21 -9.44 12.03
CA LEU A 176 9.27 -9.53 10.91
C LEU A 176 8.39 -8.28 10.81
N PHE A 177 7.89 -7.74 11.93
CA PHE A 177 7.15 -6.47 11.96
C PHE A 177 8.00 -5.32 11.45
N GLN A 178 9.24 -5.21 11.92
CA GLN A 178 10.18 -4.20 11.44
C GLN A 178 10.45 -4.34 9.94
N THR A 179 10.80 -5.54 9.46
CA THR A 179 11.07 -5.80 8.04
C THR A 179 9.85 -5.49 7.17
N ALA A 180 8.63 -5.81 7.63
CA ALA A 180 7.41 -5.47 6.89
C ALA A 180 7.22 -3.94 6.75
N ARG A 181 7.45 -3.16 7.83
CA ARG A 181 7.38 -1.69 7.79
C ARG A 181 8.46 -1.06 6.93
N GLU A 182 9.68 -1.59 7.00
CA GLU A 182 10.79 -1.15 6.15
C GLU A 182 10.47 -1.41 4.68
N GLN A 183 9.91 -2.59 4.36
CA GLN A 183 9.51 -2.92 3.00
C GLN A 183 8.44 -1.97 2.44
N ILE A 184 7.44 -1.60 3.24
CA ILE A 184 6.41 -0.62 2.84
C ILE A 184 7.06 0.72 2.49
N THR A 185 8.02 1.18 3.29
CA THR A 185 8.75 2.44 3.06
C THR A 185 9.65 2.35 1.84
N LEU A 186 10.39 1.25 1.67
CA LEU A 186 11.35 1.06 0.58
C LEU A 186 10.69 0.95 -0.80
N ASP A 187 9.49 0.38 -0.84
CA ASP A 187 8.72 0.22 -2.08
C ASP A 187 8.12 1.55 -2.57
N TYR A 188 7.79 2.46 -1.64
CA TYR A 188 7.21 3.75 -1.95
C TYR A 188 8.28 4.79 -2.30
N LYS A 189 8.54 4.98 -3.61
CA LYS A 189 9.54 5.93 -4.13
C LYS A 189 8.87 6.91 -5.09
N PRO A 190 8.03 7.81 -4.58
CA PRO A 190 7.14 8.59 -5.41
C PRO A 190 7.89 9.46 -6.40
N ILE A 191 7.35 9.56 -7.60
CA ILE A 191 7.88 10.39 -8.70
C ILE A 191 6.79 11.26 -9.28
N ILE A 192 7.17 12.46 -9.73
CA ILE A 192 6.34 13.34 -10.54
C ILE A 192 6.65 13.07 -12.01
N ILE A 193 5.61 12.85 -12.80
CA ILE A 193 5.68 12.75 -14.25
C ILE A 193 5.16 14.05 -14.84
N PHE A 194 6.04 14.85 -15.43
CA PHE A 194 5.66 16.04 -16.19
C PHE A 194 5.16 15.59 -17.56
N THR A 195 3.90 15.91 -17.87
CA THR A 195 3.23 15.51 -19.11
C THR A 195 3.07 16.67 -20.08
N THR A 196 2.78 16.37 -21.34
CA THR A 196 2.65 17.37 -22.40
C THR A 196 1.54 17.03 -23.40
N LYS A 197 0.97 18.06 -24.05
CA LYS A 197 0.05 17.89 -25.18
C LYS A 197 0.75 17.94 -26.53
N ASP A 198 1.84 18.71 -26.63
CA ASP A 198 2.53 19.09 -27.86
C ASP A 198 3.97 18.57 -27.95
N GLY A 199 4.44 17.86 -26.93
CA GLY A 199 5.81 17.33 -26.86
C GLY A 199 6.84 18.34 -26.32
N LYS A 200 6.42 19.55 -25.90
CA LYS A 200 7.32 20.65 -25.54
C LYS A 200 6.92 21.37 -24.26
N THR A 201 5.66 21.76 -24.15
CA THR A 201 5.16 22.56 -23.04
C THR A 201 4.59 21.65 -21.95
N PRO A 202 4.90 21.92 -20.67
CA PRO A 202 4.32 21.14 -19.58
C PRO A 202 2.82 21.43 -19.51
N HIS A 203 2.03 20.36 -19.41
CA HIS A 203 0.59 20.47 -19.21
C HIS A 203 0.23 20.36 -17.72
N ILE A 204 0.54 19.19 -17.14
CA ILE A 204 0.34 18.87 -15.74
C ILE A 204 1.43 17.91 -15.27
N GLY A 205 1.70 17.89 -13.97
CA GLY A 205 2.49 16.86 -13.31
C GLY A 205 1.58 15.82 -12.64
N LEU A 206 1.97 14.55 -12.73
CA LEU A 206 1.26 13.44 -12.11
C LEU A 206 2.17 12.77 -11.09
N LEU A 207 1.79 12.79 -9.82
CA LEU A 207 2.46 12.04 -8.76
C LEU A 207 2.00 10.58 -8.81
N VAL A 208 2.97 9.68 -8.89
CA VAL A 208 2.79 8.21 -8.87
C VAL A 208 3.77 7.59 -7.89
N ASP A 209 3.57 6.31 -7.54
CA ASP A 209 4.35 5.65 -6.49
C ASP A 209 5.76 5.28 -6.94
N LYS A 210 5.91 4.81 -8.17
CA LYS A 210 7.20 4.47 -8.80
C LYS A 210 7.03 4.18 -10.30
N VAL A 211 8.13 4.22 -11.03
CA VAL A 211 8.24 3.68 -12.40
C VAL A 211 8.46 2.17 -12.35
N GLU A 212 7.84 1.44 -13.26
CA GLU A 212 7.92 -0.03 -13.37
C GLU A 212 8.81 -0.44 -14.55
N ASP A 213 8.22 -0.54 -15.75
CA ASP A 213 8.87 -1.00 -16.98
C ASP A 213 8.35 -0.19 -18.18
N SER A 214 8.99 -0.37 -19.34
CA SER A 214 8.49 0.14 -20.62
C SER A 214 7.92 -1.00 -21.46
N LEU A 215 6.88 -0.71 -22.23
CA LEU A 215 6.18 -1.67 -23.08
C LEU A 215 6.06 -1.13 -24.50
N THR A 216 6.31 -2.00 -25.49
CA THR A 216 5.94 -1.75 -26.88
C THR A 216 4.74 -2.60 -27.21
N VAL A 217 3.60 -1.95 -27.47
CA VAL A 217 2.28 -2.60 -27.58
C VAL A 217 1.71 -2.38 -28.98
N ASN A 218 1.13 -3.42 -29.60
CA ASN A 218 0.41 -3.26 -30.87
C ASN A 218 -1.00 -2.74 -30.60
N LYS A 219 -1.65 -2.15 -31.60
CA LYS A 219 -3.01 -1.62 -31.43
C LYS A 219 -4.01 -2.71 -31.03
N ASP A 220 -3.80 -3.94 -31.52
CA ASP A 220 -4.70 -5.07 -31.28
C ASP A 220 -4.63 -5.60 -29.84
N ASP A 221 -3.54 -5.30 -29.13
CA ASP A 221 -3.35 -5.67 -27.71
C ASP A 221 -4.05 -4.70 -26.75
N ILE A 222 -4.55 -3.57 -27.27
CA ILE A 222 -5.25 -2.54 -26.50
C ILE A 222 -6.76 -2.81 -26.53
N LYS A 223 -7.33 -3.15 -25.38
CA LYS A 223 -8.78 -3.32 -25.24
C LYS A 223 -9.44 -1.98 -24.89
N PRO A 224 -10.42 -1.49 -25.68
CA PRO A 224 -11.15 -0.26 -25.36
C PRO A 224 -11.97 -0.38 -24.08
N LEU A 225 -12.03 0.69 -23.30
CA LEU A 225 -12.74 0.71 -22.02
C LEU A 225 -14.28 0.61 -22.17
N GLU A 226 -14.80 1.02 -23.32
CA GLU A 226 -16.23 0.98 -23.66
C GLU A 226 -16.78 -0.45 -23.63
N GLN A 227 -15.96 -1.46 -23.93
CA GLN A 227 -16.36 -2.86 -23.85
C GLN A 227 -16.56 -3.33 -22.40
N LEU A 228 -15.87 -2.71 -21.42
CA LEU A 228 -15.89 -3.11 -20.00
C LEU A 228 -16.99 -2.41 -19.19
N THR A 229 -17.32 -1.16 -19.54
CA THR A 229 -18.36 -0.38 -18.87
C THR A 229 -19.79 -0.87 -19.18
N SER A 230 -19.94 -1.77 -20.15
CA SER A 230 -21.22 -2.41 -20.52
C SER A 230 -21.79 -3.36 -19.43
N VAL A 231 -20.99 -3.72 -18.42
CA VAL A 231 -21.35 -4.72 -17.38
C VAL A 231 -21.73 -4.08 -16.04
N GLY A 232 -22.11 -2.80 -16.01
CA GLY A 232 -22.58 -2.12 -14.78
C GLY A 232 -21.45 -1.63 -13.86
N PHE A 233 -20.30 -1.26 -14.44
CA PHE A 233 -19.22 -0.58 -13.72
C PHE A 233 -19.48 0.94 -13.69
N ASP A 234 -19.82 1.49 -12.53
CA ASP A 234 -19.84 2.94 -12.29
C ASP A 234 -18.42 3.43 -12.04
N ILE A 235 -17.79 3.93 -13.11
CA ILE A 235 -16.54 4.69 -13.03
C ILE A 235 -16.94 6.17 -13.01
N ASP A 236 -16.34 6.96 -12.12
CA ASP A 236 -16.62 8.39 -12.08
C ASP A 236 -16.30 9.04 -13.46
N PRO A 237 -17.03 10.09 -13.85
CA PRO A 237 -16.88 10.70 -15.17
C PRO A 237 -15.44 11.17 -15.47
N GLN A 238 -14.67 11.59 -14.46
CA GLN A 238 -13.30 12.06 -14.66
C GLN A 238 -12.37 10.90 -15.01
N THR A 239 -12.44 9.82 -14.23
CA THR A 239 -11.64 8.62 -14.47
C THR A 239 -11.99 7.96 -15.80
N ARG A 240 -13.28 7.92 -16.17
CA ARG A 240 -13.72 7.37 -17.47
C ARG A 240 -13.14 8.14 -18.66
N HIS A 241 -13.06 9.47 -18.57
CA HIS A 241 -12.58 10.29 -19.68
C HIS A 241 -11.06 10.17 -19.89
N MET A 242 -10.33 9.98 -18.79
CA MET A 242 -8.88 9.78 -18.75
C MET A 242 -8.44 8.39 -19.24
N MET A 243 -9.19 7.35 -18.92
CA MET A 243 -8.87 5.96 -19.28
C MET A 243 -9.20 5.67 -20.75
N LYS A 244 -8.19 5.41 -21.59
CA LYS A 244 -8.40 5.11 -23.02
C LYS A 244 -8.53 3.63 -23.33
N GLY A 245 -8.06 2.76 -22.44
CA GLY A 245 -8.12 1.33 -22.63
C GLY A 245 -7.28 0.57 -21.63
N LEU A 246 -7.26 -0.75 -21.77
CA LEU A 246 -6.42 -1.65 -20.99
C LEU A 246 -5.41 -2.34 -21.91
N ILE A 247 -4.17 -2.41 -21.47
CA ILE A 247 -3.15 -3.29 -22.04
C ILE A 247 -3.19 -4.59 -21.23
N ASN A 248 -3.27 -5.72 -21.92
CA ASN A 248 -3.17 -7.04 -21.31
C ASN A 248 -1.99 -7.79 -21.92
N MET A 249 -0.87 -7.82 -21.22
CA MET A 249 0.35 -8.53 -21.64
C MET A 249 0.99 -9.22 -20.44
N ASP A 250 1.45 -10.46 -20.63
CA ASP A 250 2.26 -11.21 -19.65
C ASP A 250 1.70 -11.23 -18.22
N ASN A 251 0.37 -11.39 -18.09
CA ASN A 251 -0.35 -11.40 -16.81
C ASN A 251 -0.33 -10.04 -16.04
N LYS A 252 0.14 -8.96 -16.69
CA LYS A 252 0.04 -7.58 -16.20
C LYS A 252 -1.09 -6.85 -16.93
N HIS A 253 -1.93 -6.19 -16.16
CA HIS A 253 -2.98 -5.33 -16.66
C HIS A 253 -2.59 -3.88 -16.40
N SER A 254 -2.40 -3.10 -17.46
CA SER A 254 -2.09 -1.67 -17.35
C SER A 254 -3.22 -0.82 -17.88
N ILE A 255 -3.59 0.21 -17.12
CA ILE A 255 -4.61 1.17 -17.51
C ILE A 255 -3.94 2.26 -18.35
N ILE A 256 -4.34 2.40 -19.62
CA ILE A 256 -3.85 3.50 -20.46
C ILE A 256 -4.50 4.80 -20.00
N ILE A 257 -3.68 5.74 -19.57
CA ILE A 257 -4.08 7.08 -19.18
C ILE A 257 -3.67 8.07 -20.27
N ASP A 258 -4.60 8.91 -20.70
CA ASP A 258 -4.32 10.05 -21.58
C ASP A 258 -4.22 11.32 -20.73
N PRO A 259 -3.00 11.85 -20.51
CA PRO A 259 -2.83 13.03 -19.66
C PRO A 259 -3.37 14.31 -20.29
N LYS A 260 -3.64 14.33 -21.60
CA LYS A 260 -4.08 15.55 -22.32
C LYS A 260 -5.51 15.93 -21.98
N VAL A 261 -6.29 15.00 -21.48
CA VAL A 261 -7.70 15.18 -21.15
C VAL A 261 -7.96 15.30 -19.64
N ILE A 262 -6.93 15.06 -18.82
CA ILE A 262 -6.99 15.20 -17.37
C ILE A 262 -7.27 16.67 -17.02
N PHE A 263 -8.30 16.90 -16.21
CA PHE A 263 -8.72 18.22 -15.70
C PHE A 263 -8.89 19.31 -16.77
N SER A 264 -9.40 18.94 -17.95
CA SER A 264 -9.77 19.93 -18.97
C SER A 264 -11.01 20.75 -18.53
N PRO A 265 -11.06 22.06 -18.82
CA PRO A 265 -12.06 23.00 -18.27
C PRO A 265 -13.53 22.73 -18.63
N GLN A 266 -13.84 21.74 -19.48
CA GLN A 266 -15.23 21.32 -19.72
C GLN A 266 -15.91 20.73 -18.47
N GLN A 267 -15.15 20.34 -17.44
CA GLN A 267 -15.69 19.76 -16.20
C GLN A 267 -16.22 20.77 -15.17
N GLN A 268 -15.97 22.07 -15.32
CA GLN A 268 -16.55 23.07 -14.39
C GLN A 268 -17.94 23.55 -14.81
N ALA A 269 -18.41 23.21 -16.01
CA ALA A 269 -19.70 23.68 -16.55
C ALA A 269 -20.88 22.71 -16.31
N GLU A 270 -20.63 21.46 -15.90
CA GLU A 270 -21.69 20.47 -15.67
C GLU A 270 -22.09 20.30 -14.19
N THR A 271 -21.46 21.06 -13.29
CA THR A 271 -21.80 21.10 -11.85
C THR A 271 -22.23 22.49 -11.37
N ALA A 272 -22.64 23.39 -12.27
CA ALA A 272 -23.23 24.69 -11.94
C ALA A 272 -24.74 24.71 -12.23
#